data_AF-A0A178MD79-F1
#
_entry.id   AF-A0A178MD79-F1
#
_cell.length_a   1.000
_cell.length_b   1.000
_cell.length_c   1.000
_cell.angle_alpha   90.00
_cell.angle_beta   90.00
_cell.angle_gamma   90.00
#
_symmetry.space_group_name_H-M   'P 1'
#
loop_
_entity.id
_entity.type
_entity.pdbx_description
1 polymer ?
#
loop_
_entity_poly.entity_id
_entity_poly.type
_entity_poly.pdbx_seq_one_letter_code
_entity_poly.pdbx_strand_id
1 'polypeptide(L)'
;MRQPAIITFLVMAAVFFGGAIGGLALTSALAPDAHLLRWFGLGALPLAFVTGAFLWLAIAFGRGLVHTLRRRKLPAFASDQAIPPGAAAFVFTSTGIMALFGVLVAMAPNRFGFWPTLVLCIGTGAGYSLLCQHLARRGYLPVYDLESER
;
A
#
# COMPACT_ATOMS: atom_id res chain seq x y z
N MET A 1 -7.71 -20.65 -0.14
CA MET A 1 -9.09 -20.65 0.40
C MET A 1 -9.64 -19.23 0.40
N ARG A 2 -10.88 -18.97 -0.09
CA ARG A 2 -11.45 -17.61 -0.08
C ARG A 2 -11.72 -17.16 1.36
N GLN A 3 -11.09 -16.06 1.79
CA GLN A 3 -11.44 -15.38 3.03
C GLN A 3 -12.87 -14.84 2.90
N PRO A 4 -13.71 -14.93 3.94
CA PRO A 4 -15.02 -14.27 3.93
C PRO A 4 -14.84 -12.77 3.71
N ALA A 5 -15.70 -12.16 2.89
CA ALA A 5 -15.60 -10.75 2.48
C ALA A 5 -15.47 -9.79 3.68
N ILE A 6 -16.08 -10.15 4.80
CA ILE A 6 -16.00 -9.42 6.07
C ILE A 6 -14.55 -9.35 6.58
N ILE A 7 -13.79 -10.45 6.54
CA ILE A 7 -12.39 -10.45 7.00
C ILE A 7 -11.52 -9.60 6.08
N THR A 8 -11.70 -9.71 4.75
CA THR A 8 -11.01 -8.84 3.78
C THR A 8 -11.30 -7.36 4.06
N PHE A 9 -12.56 -7.00 4.28
CA PHE A 9 -12.96 -5.63 4.62
C PHE A 9 -12.33 -5.14 5.93
N LEU A 10 -12.37 -5.96 6.99
CA LEU A 10 -11.76 -5.63 8.28
C LEU A 10 -10.25 -5.45 8.18
N VAL A 11 -9.56 -6.29 7.39
CA VAL A 11 -8.11 -6.15 7.16
C VAL A 11 -7.81 -4.87 6.38
N MET A 12 -8.59 -4.56 5.33
CA MET A 12 -8.43 -3.31 4.59
C MET A 12 -8.64 -2.08 5.49
N ALA A 13 -9.69 -2.09 6.31
CA ALA A 13 -9.94 -1.03 7.28
C ALA A 13 -8.79 -0.91 8.29
N ALA A 14 -8.31 -2.03 8.83
CA ALA A 14 -7.19 -2.03 9.78
C ALA A 14 -5.90 -1.50 9.15
N VAL A 15 -5.59 -1.87 7.91
CA VAL A 15 -4.40 -1.37 7.19
C VAL A 15 -4.52 0.11 6.86
N PHE A 16 -5.72 0.57 6.49
CA PHE A 16 -6.00 1.97 6.19
C PHE A 16 -5.93 2.85 7.45
N PHE A 17 -6.74 2.55 8.47
CA PHE A 17 -6.77 3.31 9.71
C PHE A 17 -5.47 3.16 10.51
N GLY A 18 -4.89 1.96 10.55
CA GLY A 18 -3.60 1.71 11.17
C GLY A 18 -2.47 2.48 10.48
N GLY A 19 -2.51 2.59 9.14
CA GLY A 19 -1.62 3.46 8.38
C GLY A 19 -1.81 4.94 8.76
N ALA A 20 -3.05 5.41 8.85
CA ALA A 20 -3.35 6.79 9.23
C ALA A 20 -2.80 7.12 10.63
N ILE A 21 -3.10 6.28 11.61
CA ILE A 21 -2.62 6.42 13.00
C ILE A 21 -1.10 6.35 13.04
N GLY A 22 -0.48 5.41 12.32
CA GLY A 22 0.98 5.27 12.24
C GLY A 22 1.66 6.51 11.66
N GLY A 23 1.12 7.08 10.58
CA GLY A 23 1.66 8.31 9.98
C GLY A 23 1.48 9.54 10.86
N LEU A 24 0.35 9.65 11.57
CA LEU A 24 0.11 10.69 12.58
C LEU A 24 1.09 10.55 13.77
N ALA A 25 1.31 9.34 14.26
CA ALA A 25 2.24 9.07 15.36
C ALA A 25 3.68 9.40 14.94
N LEU A 26 4.08 8.98 13.74
CA LEU A 26 5.41 9.25 13.19
C LEU A 26 5.66 10.75 13.07
N THR A 27 4.73 11.51 12.49
CA THR A 27 4.87 12.98 12.38
C THR A 27 4.88 13.70 13.72
N SER A 28 4.01 13.29 14.64
CA SER A 28 3.96 13.87 15.98
C SER A 28 5.25 13.63 16.76
N ALA A 29 5.93 12.51 16.50
CA ALA A 29 7.24 12.21 17.07
C ALA A 29 8.38 12.98 16.41
N LEU A 30 8.36 13.14 15.08
CA LEU A 30 9.44 13.76 14.32
C LEU A 30 9.40 15.28 14.31
N ALA A 31 8.21 15.87 14.15
CA ALA A 31 7.98 17.31 14.00
C ALA A 31 6.78 17.75 14.88
N PRO A 32 6.94 17.77 16.22
CA PRO A 32 5.85 18.06 17.14
C PRO A 32 5.25 19.45 16.93
N ASP A 33 6.06 20.45 16.56
CA ASP A 33 5.58 21.84 16.43
C ASP A 33 4.93 22.13 15.06
N ALA A 34 5.02 21.20 14.11
CA ALA A 34 4.50 21.34 12.76
C ALA A 34 3.09 20.72 12.62
N HIS A 35 2.06 21.41 13.13
CA HIS A 35 0.68 20.93 13.10
C HIS A 35 0.17 20.55 11.72
N LEU A 36 0.58 21.28 10.67
CA LEU A 36 0.17 20.99 9.30
C LEU A 36 0.71 19.64 8.81
N LEU A 37 1.94 19.27 9.20
CA LEU A 37 2.55 17.99 8.80
C LEU A 37 1.83 16.78 9.39
N ARG A 38 1.16 16.95 10.53
CA ARG A 38 0.35 15.88 11.14
C ARG A 38 -0.81 15.44 10.25
N TRP A 39 -1.45 16.39 9.56
CA TRP A 39 -2.51 16.10 8.58
C TRP A 39 -1.97 15.35 7.36
N PHE A 40 -0.80 15.77 6.86
CA PHE A 40 -0.13 15.04 5.80
C PHE A 40 0.29 13.62 6.23
N GLY A 41 0.78 13.45 7.47
CA GLY A 41 1.11 12.15 8.04
C GLY A 41 -0.11 11.23 8.15
N LEU A 42 -1.23 11.76 8.62
CA LEU A 42 -2.51 11.04 8.69
C LEU A 42 -2.94 10.53 7.30
N GLY A 43 -2.68 11.30 6.24
CA GLY A 43 -3.07 10.95 4.87
C GLY A 43 -2.05 10.12 4.09
N ALA A 44 -0.76 10.16 4.43
CA ALA A 44 0.31 9.62 3.60
C ALA A 44 0.21 8.10 3.36
N LEU A 45 0.09 7.31 4.44
CA LEU A 45 0.00 5.85 4.35
C LEU A 45 -1.36 5.38 3.79
N PRO A 46 -2.51 5.95 4.19
CA PRO A 46 -3.79 5.66 3.53
C PRO A 46 -3.78 5.96 2.03
N LEU A 47 -3.20 7.10 1.63
CA LEU A 47 -3.06 7.46 0.22
C LEU A 47 -2.16 6.45 -0.52
N ALA A 48 -1.05 6.04 0.10
CA ALA A 48 -0.18 4.99 -0.44
C ALA A 48 -0.89 3.66 -0.62
N PHE A 49 -1.76 3.28 0.31
CA PHE A 49 -2.57 2.09 0.22
C PHE A 49 -3.57 2.17 -0.93
N VAL A 50 -4.34 3.25 -1.02
CA VAL A 50 -5.36 3.44 -2.06
C VAL A 50 -4.73 3.48 -3.45
N THR A 51 -3.68 4.30 -3.62
CA THR A 51 -2.94 4.39 -4.90
C THR A 51 -2.28 3.07 -5.27
N GLY A 52 -1.71 2.35 -4.29
CA GLY A 52 -1.15 1.02 -4.49
C GLY A 52 -2.19 0.00 -4.93
N ALA A 53 -3.39 0.03 -4.32
CA ALA A 53 -4.51 -0.84 -4.68
C ALA A 53 -5.02 -0.55 -6.10
N PHE A 54 -5.18 0.72 -6.47
CA PHE A 54 -5.57 1.11 -7.84
C PHE A 54 -4.52 0.68 -8.87
N LEU A 55 -3.24 0.91 -8.60
CA LEU A 55 -2.16 0.52 -9.51
C LEU A 55 -2.08 -1.01 -9.63
N TRP A 56 -2.24 -1.73 -8.53
CA TRP A 56 -2.29 -3.18 -8.53
C TRP A 56 -3.47 -3.71 -9.36
N LEU A 57 -4.65 -3.13 -9.20
CA LEU A 57 -5.84 -3.46 -9.99
C LEU A 57 -5.63 -3.19 -11.48
N ALA A 58 -5.02 -2.05 -11.82
CA ALA A 58 -4.72 -1.69 -13.21
C ALA A 58 -3.74 -2.70 -13.85
N ILE A 59 -2.71 -3.14 -13.12
CA ILE A 59 -1.77 -4.16 -13.59
C ILE A 59 -2.47 -5.51 -13.78
N ALA A 60 -3.31 -5.91 -12.83
CA ALA A 60 -4.08 -7.15 -12.94
C ALA A 60 -5.00 -7.13 -14.16
N PHE A 61 -5.73 -6.02 -14.37
CA PHE A 61 -6.62 -5.83 -15.52
C PHE A 61 -5.85 -5.84 -16.84
N GLY A 62 -4.75 -5.09 -16.95
CA GLY A 62 -3.92 -5.05 -18.15
C GLY A 62 -3.36 -6.42 -18.52
N ARG A 63 -2.94 -7.22 -17.53
CA ARG A 63 -2.50 -8.61 -17.77
C ARG A 63 -3.65 -9.52 -18.18
N GLY A 64 -4.82 -9.38 -17.57
CA GLY A 64 -6.03 -10.06 -18.00
C GLY A 64 -6.37 -9.77 -19.47
N LEU A 65 -6.34 -8.50 -19.86
CA LEU A 65 -6.59 -8.07 -21.24
C LEU A 65 -5.57 -8.65 -22.24
N VAL A 66 -4.26 -8.52 -21.95
CA VAL A 66 -3.20 -9.08 -22.80
C VAL A 66 -3.35 -10.59 -22.92
N HIS A 67 -3.75 -11.27 -21.84
CA HIS A 67 -3.95 -12.71 -21.87
C HIS A 67 -5.16 -13.09 -22.71
N THR A 68 -6.32 -12.46 -22.51
CA THR A 68 -7.54 -12.69 -23.32
C THR A 68 -7.29 -12.44 -24.81
N LEU A 69 -6.50 -11.43 -25.15
CA LEU A 69 -6.11 -11.12 -26.53
C LEU A 69 -5.13 -12.15 -27.11
N ARG A 70 -4.22 -12.71 -26.32
CA ARG A 70 -3.17 -13.64 -26.79
C ARG A 70 -3.53 -15.12 -26.68
N ARG A 71 -4.38 -15.50 -25.73
CA ARG A 71 -4.79 -16.89 -25.44
C ARG A 71 -6.25 -16.89 -25.01
N ARG A 72 -7.10 -17.66 -25.70
CA ARG A 72 -8.56 -17.76 -25.46
C ARG A 72 -8.97 -18.38 -24.11
N LYS A 73 -8.09 -18.46 -23.11
CA LYS A 73 -8.37 -19.01 -21.78
C LYS A 73 -7.90 -18.04 -20.72
N LEU A 74 -8.78 -17.67 -19.79
CA LEU A 74 -8.43 -16.82 -18.65
C LEU A 74 -7.46 -17.61 -17.74
N PRO A 75 -6.40 -16.97 -17.23
CA PRO A 75 -5.52 -17.62 -16.28
C PRO A 75 -6.17 -17.58 -14.89
N ALA A 76 -6.16 -18.71 -14.19
CA ALA A 76 -6.55 -18.78 -12.79
C ALA A 76 -5.56 -17.96 -11.95
N PHE A 77 -5.97 -16.77 -11.52
CA PHE A 77 -5.13 -15.88 -10.69
C PHE A 77 -5.13 -16.27 -9.20
N ALA A 78 -5.79 -17.38 -8.84
CA ALA A 78 -6.05 -17.80 -7.47
C ALA A 78 -5.34 -19.11 -7.06
N SER A 79 -4.07 -19.30 -7.42
CA SER A 79 -3.27 -20.37 -6.80
C SER A 79 -2.47 -19.82 -5.61
N ASP A 80 -2.49 -20.52 -4.47
CA ASP A 80 -1.84 -20.17 -3.19
C ASP A 80 -0.30 -19.94 -3.29
N GLN A 81 0.30 -20.09 -4.48
CA GLN A 81 1.73 -19.88 -4.75
C GLN A 81 2.01 -18.85 -5.85
N ALA A 82 1.00 -18.34 -6.54
CA ALA A 82 1.19 -17.30 -7.54
C ALA A 82 1.24 -15.93 -6.83
N ILE A 83 2.42 -15.30 -6.76
CA ILE A 83 2.52 -13.88 -6.37
C ILE A 83 1.55 -13.13 -7.29
N PRO A 84 0.48 -12.50 -6.76
CA PRO A 84 -0.49 -11.85 -7.62
C PRO A 84 0.25 -10.79 -8.43
N PRO A 85 0.14 -10.82 -9.76
CA PRO A 85 0.93 -9.95 -10.59
C PRO A 85 0.61 -8.49 -10.26
N GLY A 86 1.66 -7.70 -10.00
CA GLY A 86 1.50 -6.30 -9.60
C GLY A 86 1.51 -6.05 -8.09
N ALA A 87 1.71 -7.05 -7.23
CA ALA A 87 1.88 -6.80 -5.79
C ALA A 87 3.08 -5.89 -5.43
N ALA A 88 4.06 -5.76 -6.35
CA ALA A 88 5.14 -4.79 -6.23
C ALA A 88 4.67 -3.33 -6.36
N ALA A 89 3.46 -3.07 -6.89
CA ALA A 89 2.88 -1.74 -6.99
C ALA A 89 2.82 -1.04 -5.62
N PHE A 90 2.47 -1.77 -4.56
CA PHE A 90 2.46 -1.23 -3.19
C PHE A 90 3.83 -0.76 -2.72
N VAL A 91 4.91 -1.42 -3.17
CA VAL A 91 6.28 -1.02 -2.84
C VAL A 91 6.61 0.32 -3.48
N PHE A 92 6.30 0.47 -4.76
CA PHE A 92 6.56 1.71 -5.49
C PHE A 92 5.71 2.88 -4.97
N THR A 93 4.40 2.68 -4.77
CA THR A 93 3.52 3.75 -4.30
C THR A 93 3.82 4.15 -2.87
N SER A 94 3.97 3.19 -1.96
CA SER A 94 4.22 3.50 -0.56
C SER A 94 5.60 4.08 -0.32
N THR A 95 6.65 3.53 -0.94
CA THR A 95 8.00 4.10 -0.82
C THR A 95 8.08 5.47 -1.49
N GLY A 96 7.47 5.66 -2.66
CA GLY A 96 7.46 6.94 -3.36
C GLY A 96 6.72 8.04 -2.59
N ILE A 97 5.50 7.75 -2.12
CA ILE A 97 4.72 8.71 -1.32
C ILE A 97 5.43 9.02 0.00
N MET A 98 5.98 8.01 0.68
CA MET A 98 6.70 8.24 1.93
C MET A 98 8.05 8.91 1.76
N ALA A 99 8.73 8.75 0.62
CA ALA A 99 9.94 9.50 0.31
C ALA A 99 9.63 10.98 0.10
N LEU A 100 8.62 11.30 -0.72
CA LEU A 100 8.16 12.68 -0.93
C LEU A 100 7.71 13.32 0.39
N PHE A 101 6.94 12.57 1.17
CA PHE A 101 6.51 12.99 2.48
C PHE A 101 7.68 13.18 3.45
N GLY A 102 8.65 12.27 3.43
CA GLY A 102 9.86 12.35 4.24
C GLY A 102 10.67 13.61 3.94
N VAL A 103 10.76 14.03 2.66
CA VAL A 103 11.39 15.30 2.28
C VAL A 103 10.64 16.49 2.91
N LEU A 104 9.31 16.51 2.83
CA LEU A 104 8.50 17.58 3.43
C LEU A 104 8.70 17.66 4.96
N VAL A 105 8.72 16.53 5.65
CA VAL A 105 8.96 16.48 7.11
C VAL A 105 10.40 16.87 7.45
N ALA A 106 11.37 16.42 6.65
CA ALA A 106 12.79 16.68 6.83
C ALA A 106 13.17 18.15 6.62
N MET A 107 12.40 18.89 5.81
CA MET A 107 12.57 20.34 5.60
C MET A 107 11.96 21.19 6.72
N ALA A 108 11.01 20.67 7.48
CA ALA A 108 10.46 21.36 8.64
C ALA A 108 11.38 21.23 9.86
N PRO A 109 11.23 22.11 10.87
CA PRO A 109 11.88 21.91 12.17
C PRO A 109 11.51 20.54 12.74
N ASN A 110 12.49 19.66 12.81
CA ASN A 110 12.32 18.27 13.24
C ASN A 110 13.45 17.88 14.21
N ARG A 111 13.22 16.81 14.96
CA ARG A 111 14.11 16.41 16.07
C ARG A 111 15.46 15.82 15.65
N PHE A 112 15.55 15.23 14.45
CA PHE A 112 16.70 14.40 14.06
C PHE A 112 17.50 14.94 12.87
N GLY A 113 17.11 16.08 12.31
CA GLY A 113 17.67 16.62 11.07
C GLY A 113 17.14 15.91 9.82
N PHE A 114 17.66 16.31 8.67
CA PHE A 114 17.10 15.93 7.37
C PHE A 114 17.25 14.42 7.07
N TRP A 115 18.49 13.91 7.10
CA TRP A 115 18.78 12.54 6.65
C TRP A 115 18.11 11.45 7.52
N PRO A 116 18.19 11.49 8.87
CA PRO A 116 17.55 10.46 9.68
C PRO A 116 16.02 10.46 9.54
N THR A 117 15.41 11.64 9.44
CA THR A 117 13.97 11.80 9.21
C THR A 117 13.56 11.17 7.88
N LEU A 118 14.30 11.44 6.80
CA LEU A 118 14.05 10.86 5.49
C LEU A 118 14.18 9.33 5.50
N VAL A 119 15.23 8.79 6.13
CA VAL A 119 15.45 7.35 6.27
C VAL A 119 14.32 6.68 7.04
N LEU A 120 13.86 7.28 8.15
CA LEU A 120 12.73 6.76 8.93
C LEU A 120 11.44 6.76 8.12
N CYS A 121 11.15 7.83 7.37
CA CYS A 121 9.97 7.89 6.51
C CYS A 121 10.01 6.83 5.40
N ILE A 122 11.14 6.70 4.68
CA ILE A 122 11.33 5.67 3.65
C ILE A 122 11.19 4.27 4.25
N GLY A 123 11.84 4.01 5.39
CA GLY A 123 11.76 2.73 6.09
C GLY A 123 10.34 2.38 6.52
N THR A 124 9.57 3.37 6.98
CA THR A 124 8.14 3.21 7.31
C THR A 124 7.33 2.85 6.07
N GLY A 125 7.55 3.53 4.94
CA GLY A 125 6.88 3.22 3.68
C GLY A 125 7.24 1.83 3.15
N ALA A 126 8.51 1.45 3.22
CA ALA A 126 8.97 0.11 2.86
C ALA A 126 8.32 -0.96 3.74
N GLY A 127 8.32 -0.79 5.07
CA GLY A 127 7.69 -1.72 6.01
C GLY A 127 6.18 -1.86 5.77
N TYR A 128 5.49 -0.74 5.54
CA TYR A 128 4.07 -0.74 5.19
C TYR A 128 3.80 -1.46 3.86
N SER A 129 4.64 -1.25 2.86
CA SER A 129 4.52 -1.94 1.58
C SER A 129 4.70 -3.46 1.67
N LEU A 130 5.66 -3.92 2.49
CA LEU A 130 5.90 -5.34 2.72
C LEU A 130 4.71 -5.97 3.45
N LEU A 131 4.11 -5.26 4.40
CA LEU A 131 2.89 -5.69 5.07
C LEU A 131 1.73 -5.83 4.07
N CYS A 132 1.49 -4.81 3.23
CA CYS A 132 0.45 -4.85 2.19
C CYS A 132 0.71 -5.98 1.19
N GLN A 133 1.95 -6.17 0.75
CA GLN A 133 2.33 -7.25 -0.15
C GLN A 133 2.12 -8.62 0.48
N HIS A 134 2.44 -8.78 1.76
CA HIS A 134 2.22 -10.01 2.51
C HIS A 134 0.73 -10.34 2.65
N LEU A 135 -0.09 -9.34 2.98
CA LEU A 135 -1.55 -9.48 3.06
C LEU A 135 -2.17 -9.80 1.70
N ALA A 136 -1.69 -9.17 0.62
CA ALA A 136 -2.09 -9.48 -0.75
C ALA A 136 -1.76 -10.94 -1.12
N ARG A 137 -0.54 -11.40 -0.82
CA ARG A 137 -0.10 -12.79 -1.09
C ARG A 137 -0.93 -13.83 -0.35
N ARG A 138 -1.46 -13.50 0.82
CA ARG A 138 -2.30 -14.39 1.64
C ARG A 138 -3.80 -14.28 1.31
N GLY A 139 -4.18 -13.48 0.30
CA GLY A 139 -5.57 -13.33 -0.13
C GLY A 139 -6.45 -12.51 0.83
N TYR A 140 -5.85 -11.72 1.73
CA TYR A 140 -6.59 -10.79 2.60
C TYR A 140 -6.90 -9.46 1.94
N LEU A 141 -6.34 -9.20 0.76
CA LEU A 141 -6.69 -8.05 -0.07
C LEU A 141 -7.41 -8.55 -1.33
N PRO A 142 -8.44 -7.83 -1.81
CA PRO A 142 -9.28 -8.29 -2.89
C PRO A 142 -8.47 -8.42 -4.18
N VAL A 143 -8.22 -9.65 -4.59
CA VAL A 143 -7.86 -9.98 -5.98
C VAL A 143 -9.17 -10.30 -6.68
N TYR A 144 -9.56 -9.51 -7.68
CA TYR A 144 -10.70 -9.85 -8.51
C TYR A 144 -10.38 -11.15 -9.24
N ASP A 145 -11.01 -12.23 -8.80
CA ASP A 145 -11.03 -13.51 -9.48
C ASP A 145 -12.14 -13.44 -10.54
N LEU A 146 -11.77 -13.05 -11.75
CA LEU A 146 -12.69 -12.86 -12.89
C LEU A 146 -13.45 -14.13 -13.31
N GLU A 147 -13.18 -15.28 -12.68
CA GLU A 147 -13.81 -16.56 -12.98
C GLU A 147 -15.00 -16.92 -12.07
N SER A 148 -15.32 -16.14 -11.04
CA SER A 148 -16.40 -16.49 -10.09
C SER A 148 -17.82 -16.07 -10.50
N GLU A 149 -18.01 -15.64 -11.74
CA GLU A 149 -19.33 -15.35 -12.32
C GLU A 149 -19.73 -16.38 -13.40
N ARG A 150 -19.20 -17.62 -13.34
CA ARG A 150 -19.66 -18.72 -14.20
C ARG A 150 -20.14 -19.92 -13.42
#